data_AF-A0AAD3DIQ2-F1
#
_entry.id   AF-A0AAD3DIQ2-F1
#
_cell.length_a   1.000
_cell.length_b   1.000
_cell.length_c   1.000
_cell.angle_alpha   90.00
_cell.angle_beta   90.00
_cell.angle_gamma   90.00
#
_symmetry.space_group_name_H-M   'P 1'
#
loop_
_entity.id
_entity.type
_entity.pdbx_description
1 polymer ?
#
loop_
_entity_poly.entity_id
_entity_poly.type
_entity_poly.pdbx_seq_one_letter_code
_entity_poly.pdbx_strand_id
1 'polypeptide(L)'
;MNVAPQMPVAIAGSSFFIMMWNLFCGFLIYRKDIKGWYLEAYYANPITYVIYGCVTTQMGDLTDTSIAVTGGSTVTVAQYLEDTFSYKYSMRGWLVLILVAFIAAVRAMAYLGLTRLNFQRR
;
A
#
# COMPACT_ATOMS: atom_id res chain seq x y z
N MET A 1 11.60 -18.29 -3.99
CA MET A 1 12.30 -19.53 -3.53
C MET A 1 13.73 -19.27 -3.05
N ASN A 2 14.14 -18.03 -2.75
CA ASN A 2 15.56 -17.70 -2.49
C ASN A 2 15.92 -17.55 -0.99
N VAL A 3 14.94 -17.58 -0.09
CA VAL A 3 15.16 -17.41 1.36
C VAL A 3 14.56 -18.56 2.15
N ALA A 4 13.38 -19.04 1.75
CA ALA A 4 12.78 -20.25 2.34
C ALA A 4 13.37 -21.51 1.67
N PRO A 5 13.82 -22.51 2.45
CA PRO A 5 14.47 -23.71 1.93
C PRO A 5 13.50 -24.69 1.25
N GLN A 6 12.19 -24.57 1.49
CA GLN A 6 11.16 -25.44 0.93
C GLN A 6 9.95 -24.66 0.40
N MET A 7 9.36 -25.14 -0.69
CA MET A 7 8.21 -24.51 -1.36
C MET A 7 7.00 -24.30 -0.43
N PRO A 8 6.55 -25.30 0.35
CA PRO A 8 5.35 -25.12 1.18
C PRO A 8 5.50 -24.00 2.22
N VAL A 9 6.69 -23.86 2.82
CA VAL A 9 6.97 -22.78 3.78
C VAL A 9 7.00 -21.42 3.10
N ALA A 10 7.55 -21.34 1.88
CA ALA A 10 7.53 -20.10 1.10
C ALA A 10 6.08 -19.67 0.79
N ILE A 11 5.24 -20.63 0.40
CA ILE A 11 3.83 -20.38 0.08
C ILE A 11 3.10 -19.92 1.33
N ALA A 12 3.15 -20.69 2.43
CA ALA A 12 2.47 -20.35 3.67
C ALA A 12 2.88 -18.96 4.21
N GLY A 13 4.18 -18.67 4.19
CA GLY A 13 4.69 -17.35 4.57
C GLY A 13 4.15 -16.24 3.66
N SER A 14 4.17 -16.43 2.34
CA SER A 14 3.66 -15.43 1.39
C SER A 14 2.16 -15.19 1.54
N SER A 15 1.36 -16.23 1.77
CA SER A 15 -0.08 -16.11 1.98
C SER A 15 -0.40 -15.30 3.25
N PHE A 16 0.36 -15.50 4.32
CA PHE A 16 0.22 -14.72 5.55
C PHE A 16 0.48 -13.22 5.29
N PHE A 17 1.58 -12.88 4.60
CA PHE A 17 1.88 -11.48 4.27
C PHE A 17 0.85 -10.86 3.34
N ILE A 18 0.37 -11.59 2.34
CA ILE A 18 -0.70 -11.12 1.44
C ILE A 18 -1.97 -10.83 2.24
N MET A 19 -2.35 -11.69 3.19
CA MET A 19 -3.52 -11.48 4.03
C MET A 19 -3.35 -10.23 4.90
N MET A 20 -2.19 -10.05 5.54
CA MET A 20 -1.90 -8.85 6.32
C MET A 20 -1.93 -7.58 5.46
N TRP A 21 -1.35 -7.62 4.26
CA TRP A 21 -1.38 -6.47 3.35
C TRP A 21 -2.78 -6.14 2.86
N ASN A 22 -3.64 -7.13 2.63
CA ASN A 22 -5.04 -6.87 2.28
C ASN A 22 -5.80 -6.24 3.45
N LEU A 23 -5.59 -6.71 4.67
CA LEU A 23 -6.29 -6.19 5.86
C LEU A 23 -5.95 -4.71 6.14
N PHE A 24 -4.68 -4.34 5.99
CA PHE A 24 -4.16 -3.02 6.35
C PHE A 24 -3.80 -2.12 5.15
N CYS A 25 -4.35 -2.36 3.94
CA CYS A 25 -4.08 -1.49 2.78
C CYS A 25 -4.88 -0.17 2.77
N GLY A 26 -5.73 0.08 3.77
CA GLY A 26 -6.56 1.29 3.83
C GLY A 26 -7.90 1.20 3.13
N PHE A 27 -8.22 0.07 2.49
CA PHE A 27 -9.50 -0.18 1.83
C PHE A 27 -10.53 -0.83 2.76
N LEU A 28 -10.15 -1.92 3.44
CA LEU A 28 -11.02 -2.63 4.38
C LEU A 28 -11.16 -1.90 5.71
N ILE A 29 -10.04 -1.39 6.23
CA ILE A 29 -9.99 -0.58 7.45
C ILE A 29 -9.39 0.76 7.05
N TYR A 30 -10.14 1.84 7.26
CA TYR A 30 -9.65 3.17 6.94
C TYR A 30 -8.47 3.51 7.84
N ARG A 31 -7.50 4.25 7.28
CA ARG A 31 -6.30 4.70 8.00
C ARG A 31 -6.62 5.33 9.36
N LYS A 32 -7.72 6.10 9.44
CA LYS A 32 -8.17 6.79 10.66
C LYS A 32 -8.64 5.85 11.77
N ASP A 33 -9.09 4.64 11.39
CA ASP A 33 -9.60 3.64 12.33
C ASP A 33 -8.53 2.66 12.79
N ILE A 34 -7.35 2.64 12.14
CA ILE A 34 -6.20 1.83 12.55
C ILE A 34 -5.53 2.48 13.77
N LYS A 35 -5.61 1.83 14.93
CA LYS A 35 -5.07 2.36 16.20
C LYS A 35 -3.73 1.74 16.59
N GLY A 36 -2.92 2.54 17.28
CA GLY A 36 -1.68 2.10 17.91
C GLY A 36 -0.59 1.76 16.90
N TRP A 37 0.17 0.72 17.19
CA TRP A 37 1.36 0.33 16.42
C TRP A 37 1.03 -0.32 15.06
N TYR A 38 -0.21 -0.74 14.83
CA TYR A 38 -0.64 -1.31 13.54
C TYR A 38 -0.65 -0.28 12.40
N LEU A 39 -0.64 1.01 12.73
CA LEU A 39 -0.56 2.08 11.72
C LEU A 39 0.75 2.03 10.92
N GLU A 40 1.84 1.54 11.53
CA GLU A 40 3.10 1.35 10.82
C GLU A 40 2.99 0.27 9.74
N ALA A 41 2.16 -0.77 9.96
CA ALA A 41 1.90 -1.79 8.94
C ALA A 41 1.16 -1.19 7.73
N TYR A 42 0.31 -0.18 7.94
CA TYR A 42 -0.34 0.57 6.86
C TYR A 42 0.68 1.37 6.02
N TYR A 43 1.64 2.04 6.66
CA TYR A 43 2.70 2.78 5.94
C TYR A 43 3.75 1.88 5.30
N ALA A 44 4.07 0.71 5.88
CA ALA A 44 5.01 -0.21 5.27
C ALA A 44 4.42 -0.96 4.06
N ASN A 45 3.09 -0.93 3.88
CA ASN A 45 2.40 -1.71 2.87
C ASN A 45 2.43 -1.02 1.49
N PRO A 46 3.05 -1.63 0.47
CA PRO A 46 3.09 -1.05 -0.88
C PRO A 46 1.69 -0.90 -1.50
N ILE A 47 0.73 -1.77 -1.15
CA ILE A 47 -0.63 -1.75 -1.72
C ILE A 47 -1.36 -0.46 -1.34
N THR A 48 -1.13 0.06 -0.13
CA THR A 48 -1.66 1.36 0.32
C THR A 48 -1.33 2.46 -0.67
N TYR A 49 -0.07 2.54 -1.12
CA TYR A 49 0.40 3.57 -2.03
C TYR A 49 -0.10 3.37 -3.47
N VAL A 50 -0.33 2.13 -3.90
CA VAL A 50 -0.98 1.82 -5.17
C VAL A 50 -2.42 2.34 -5.17
N ILE A 51 -3.20 2.00 -4.14
CA ILE A 51 -4.61 2.44 -4.03
C ILE A 51 -4.68 3.97 -3.98
N TYR A 52 -3.83 4.59 -3.16
CA TYR A 52 -3.74 6.05 -3.08
C TYR A 52 -3.40 6.66 -4.47
N GLY A 53 -2.43 6.08 -5.19
CA GLY A 53 -2.04 6.56 -6.51
C GLY A 53 -3.16 6.43 -7.54
N CYS A 54 -3.83 5.28 -7.57
CA CYS A 54 -4.96 5.03 -8.47
C CYS A 54 -6.11 6.00 -8.17
N VAL A 55 -6.51 6.13 -6.91
CA VAL A 55 -7.64 6.99 -6.51
C VAL A 55 -7.34 8.46 -6.80
N THR A 56 -6.16 8.97 -6.44
CA THR A 56 -5.80 10.36 -6.73
C THR A 56 -5.66 10.66 -8.21
N THR A 57 -5.17 9.72 -9.01
CA THR A 57 -5.05 9.91 -10.45
C THR A 57 -6.41 9.99 -11.13
N GLN A 58 -7.37 9.17 -10.70
CA GLN A 58 -8.69 9.12 -11.31
C GLN A 58 -9.65 10.19 -10.79
N MET A 59 -9.58 10.50 -9.50
CA MET A 59 -10.60 11.30 -8.81
C MET A 59 -10.04 12.53 -8.09
N GLY A 60 -8.71 12.66 -7.97
CA GLY A 60 -8.08 13.75 -7.23
C GLY A 60 -8.10 15.10 -7.94
N ASP A 61 -8.43 15.15 -9.23
CA ASP A 61 -8.57 16.37 -10.04
C ASP A 61 -10.04 16.74 -10.33
N LEU A 62 -10.99 15.99 -9.76
CA LEU A 62 -12.42 16.22 -9.96
C LEU A 62 -12.93 17.28 -8.98
N THR A 63 -12.54 18.53 -9.22
CA THR A 63 -13.02 19.69 -8.43
C THR A 63 -14.43 20.13 -8.81
N ASP A 64 -14.84 19.88 -10.06
CA ASP A 64 -16.12 20.35 -10.59
C ASP A 64 -17.28 19.38 -10.32
N THR A 65 -16.97 18.18 -9.82
CA THR A 65 -17.98 17.16 -9.49
C THR A 65 -18.26 17.20 -7.98
N SER A 66 -19.46 17.67 -7.62
CA SER A 66 -19.94 17.65 -6.23
C SER A 66 -20.77 16.40 -5.95
N ILE A 67 -20.52 15.76 -4.81
CA ILE A 67 -21.30 14.63 -4.31
C ILE A 67 -22.08 15.07 -3.06
N ALA A 68 -23.28 14.53 -2.89
CA ALA A 68 -24.05 14.70 -1.67
C ALA A 68 -23.52 13.72 -0.61
N VAL A 69 -22.99 14.26 0.48
CA VAL A 69 -22.52 13.45 1.62
C VAL A 69 -23.64 13.31 2.64
N THR A 70 -23.62 12.20 3.38
CA THR A 70 -24.55 11.89 4.47
C THR A 70 -24.64 13.07 5.43
N GLY A 71 -25.80 13.74 5.47
CA GLY A 71 -25.98 15.01 6.19
C GLY A 71 -26.38 16.21 5.33
N GLY A 72 -26.56 16.03 4.02
CA GLY A 72 -27.10 17.07 3.12
C GLY A 72 -26.10 18.12 2.66
N SER A 73 -24.82 17.98 3.02
CA SER A 73 -23.75 18.86 2.55
C SER A 73 -23.20 18.35 1.22
N THR A 74 -23.08 19.26 0.24
CA THR A 74 -22.42 18.98 -1.04
C THR A 74 -20.94 19.32 -0.93
N VAL A 75 -20.07 18.33 -1.13
CA VAL A 75 -18.61 18.53 -1.18
C VAL A 75 -18.07 18.04 -2.51
N THR A 76 -16.94 18.60 -2.94
CA THR A 76 -16.26 18.10 -4.14
C THR A 76 -15.67 16.72 -3.88
N VAL A 77 -15.56 15.89 -4.92
CA VAL A 77 -14.92 14.56 -4.80
C VAL A 77 -13.49 14.67 -4.27
N ALA A 78 -12.75 15.69 -4.72
CA ALA A 78 -11.39 15.95 -4.24
C ALA A 78 -11.35 16.26 -2.73
N GLN A 79 -12.26 17.12 -2.23
CA GLN A 79 -12.34 17.42 -0.79
C GLN A 79 -12.74 16.19 0.03
N TYR A 80 -13.70 15.40 -0.45
CA TYR A 80 -14.09 14.17 0.22
C TYR A 80 -12.92 13.18 0.36
N LEU A 81 -12.09 13.03 -0.68
CA LEU A 81 -10.92 12.17 -0.62
C LEU A 81 -9.87 12.66 0.38
N GLU A 82 -9.65 13.96 0.50
CA GLU A 82 -8.75 14.53 1.49
C GLU A 82 -9.30 14.39 2.92
N ASP A 83 -10.59 14.68 3.11
CA ASP A 83 -11.21 14.64 4.43
C ASP A 83 -11.41 13.21 4.93
N THR A 84 -11.79 12.25 4.09
CA THR A 84 -12.04 10.87 4.53
C THR A 84 -10.75 10.04 4.53
N PHE A 85 -9.99 10.08 3.44
CA PHE A 85 -8.84 9.20 3.22
C PHE A 85 -7.48 9.87 3.43
N SER A 86 -7.45 11.20 3.58
CA SER A 86 -6.21 12.01 3.59
C SER A 86 -5.41 11.86 2.29
N TYR A 87 -6.12 11.68 1.18
CA TYR A 87 -5.51 11.54 -0.14
C TYR A 87 -5.36 12.89 -0.82
N LYS A 88 -4.10 13.32 -1.00
CA LYS A 88 -3.70 14.58 -1.61
C LYS A 88 -3.23 14.37 -3.04
N TYR A 89 -3.77 15.13 -3.97
CA TYR A 89 -3.41 15.08 -5.39
C TYR A 89 -1.93 15.41 -5.65
N SER A 90 -1.32 16.28 -4.84
CA SER A 90 0.10 16.63 -4.92
C SER A 90 1.06 15.48 -4.60
N MET A 91 0.58 14.42 -3.95
CA MET A 91 1.43 13.31 -3.49
C MET A 91 1.74 12.28 -4.59
N ARG A 92 1.07 12.32 -5.75
CA ARG A 92 1.19 11.32 -6.83
C ARG A 92 2.64 11.04 -7.26
N GLY A 93 3.46 12.08 -7.41
CA GLY A 93 4.88 11.91 -7.74
C GLY A 93 5.65 11.13 -6.67
N TRP A 94 5.41 11.44 -5.39
CA TRP A 94 6.00 10.72 -4.27
C TRP A 94 5.54 9.26 -4.19
N LEU A 95 4.27 8.98 -4.53
CA LEU A 95 3.75 7.61 -4.56
C LEU A 95 4.51 6.74 -5.55
N VAL A 96 4.82 7.28 -6.74
CA VAL A 96 5.64 6.57 -7.74
C VAL A 96 7.04 6.29 -7.20
N LEU A 97 7.68 7.29 -6.57
CA LEU A 97 9.01 7.12 -5.98
C LEU A 97 9.04 6.05 -4.88
N ILE A 98 8.04 6.04 -3.99
CA ILE A 98 7.92 5.05 -2.92
C ILE A 98 7.78 3.63 -3.51
N LEU A 99 6.94 3.46 -4.54
CA LEU A 99 6.75 2.16 -5.20
C LEU A 99 8.01 1.68 -5.92
N VAL A 100 8.72 2.57 -6.62
CA VAL A 100 10.01 2.25 -7.26
C VAL A 100 11.05 1.85 -6.21
N ALA A 101 11.13 2.60 -5.11
CA ALA A 101 12.04 2.28 -4.00
C ALA A 101 11.70 0.92 -3.38
N PHE A 102 10.42 0.59 -3.19
CA PHE A 102 9.98 -0.71 -2.70
C PHE A 102 10.41 -1.85 -3.64
N ILE A 103 10.19 -1.71 -4.95
CA ILE A 103 10.61 -2.71 -5.94
C ILE A 103 12.13 -2.90 -5.89
N ALA A 104 12.90 -1.81 -5.84
CA ALA A 104 14.35 -1.85 -5.73
C ALA A 104 14.80 -2.56 -4.43
N ALA A 105 14.16 -2.27 -3.30
CA ALA A 105 14.46 -2.90 -2.01
C ALA A 105 14.19 -4.41 -2.02
N VAL A 106 13.04 -4.86 -2.55
CA VAL A 106 12.73 -6.29 -2.66
C VAL A 106 13.70 -7.00 -3.60
N ARG A 107 14.09 -6.36 -4.71
CA ARG A 107 15.11 -6.89 -5.64
C ARG A 107 16.48 -7.00 -4.97
N ALA A 108 16.90 -5.98 -4.23
CA ALA A 108 18.16 -6.00 -3.48
C ALA A 108 18.14 -7.10 -2.41
N MET A 109 17.04 -7.25 -1.67
CA MET A 109 16.87 -8.33 -0.69
C MET A 109 16.95 -9.71 -1.34
N ALA A 110 16.32 -9.91 -2.50
CA ALA A 110 16.40 -11.17 -3.23
C ALA A 110 17.82 -11.48 -3.71
N TYR A 111 18.54 -10.47 -4.20
CA TYR A 111 19.94 -10.60 -4.60
C TYR A 111 20.86 -10.92 -3.41
N LEU A 112 20.69 -10.24 -2.28
CA LEU A 112 21.41 -10.52 -1.03
C LEU A 112 21.09 -11.93 -0.50
N GLY A 113 19.84 -12.36 -0.60
CA GLY A 113 19.42 -13.72 -0.27
C GLY A 113 20.17 -14.76 -1.11
N LEU A 114 20.24 -14.57 -2.43
CA LEU A 114 20.97 -15.48 -3.32
C LEU A 114 22.48 -15.51 -3.02
N THR A 115 23.09 -14.37 -2.74
CA THR A 115 24.54 -14.27 -2.52
C THR A 115 24.97 -14.75 -1.13
N ARG A 116 24.15 -14.54 -0.09
CA ARG A 116 24.48 -14.88 1.30
C ARG A 116 23.88 -16.20 1.78
N LEU A 117 22.66 -16.53 1.36
CA LEU A 117 21.90 -17.70 1.80
C LEU A 117 21.89 -18.79 0.72
N ASN A 118 23.00 -18.98 0.00
CA ASN A 118 23.09 -19.91 -1.12
C ASN A 118 23.02 -21.38 -0.65
N PHE A 119 21.81 -21.84 -0.31
CA PHE A 119 21.51 -23.18 0.18
C PHE A 119 21.74 -24.28 -0.87
N GLN A 120 21.93 -23.91 -2.15
CA GLN A 120 22.22 -24.85 -3.24
C GLN A 120 23.68 -25.32 -3.25
N ARG A 121 24.58 -24.68 -2.48
CA ARG A 121 26.01 -25.01 -2.44
C ARG A 121 26.43 -25.77 -1.17
N ARG A 122 25.48 -26.51 -0.57
CA ARG A 122 25.72 -27.50 0.48
C ARG A 122 25.40 -28.88 -0.04
#